data_AF-A0A099RT98-F1
#
_entry.id   AF-A0A099RT98-F1
#
_cell.length_a   1.000
_cell.length_b   1.000
_cell.length_c   1.000
_cell.angle_alpha   90.00
_cell.angle_beta   90.00
_cell.angle_gamma   90.00
#
_symmetry.space_group_name_H-M   'P 1'
#
loop_
_entity.id
_entity.type
_entity.pdbx_description
1 polymer ?
#
loop_
_entity_poly.entity_id
_entity_poly.type
_entity_poly.pdbx_seq_one_letter_code
_entity_poly.pdbx_strand_id
1 'polypeptide(L)'
;MNDLQLFKKLLAYIFFSRPILKTERFNDIWWDLDGLRDYLAGPLYNIQTEGNCNYVYTDEEGRFPGVDSPEMFLKWCLDTVDKCRDILMKHQPENFNEEADFETIIRQIDGMEVLSHLAYRIESEQ
;
A
#
# COMPACT_ATOMS: atom_id res chain seq x y z
N MET A 1 14.43 7.63 14.99
CA MET A 1 13.08 7.75 14.40
C MET A 1 12.36 6.46 14.76
N ASN A 2 11.26 6.52 15.50
CA ASN A 2 10.52 5.30 15.87
C ASN A 2 9.63 4.84 14.70
N ASP A 3 9.16 3.60 14.76
CA ASP A 3 8.40 2.96 13.67
C ASP A 3 7.16 3.77 13.29
N LEU A 4 6.43 4.31 14.26
CA LEU A 4 5.27 5.18 14.01
C LEU A 4 5.62 6.46 13.24
N GLN A 5 6.76 7.10 13.51
CA GLN A 5 7.19 8.28 12.76
C GLN A 5 7.57 7.95 11.31
N LEU A 6 8.25 6.82 11.09
CA LEU A 6 8.58 6.36 9.75
C LEU A 6 7.30 5.98 8.99
N PHE A 7 6.40 5.26 9.66
CA PHE A 7 5.08 4.87 9.15
C PHE A 7 4.29 6.08 8.66
N LYS A 8 4.12 7.11 9.50
CA LYS A 8 3.36 8.33 9.14
C LYS A 8 3.95 9.06 7.93
N LYS A 9 5.29 9.16 7.85
CA LYS A 9 5.96 9.80 6.71
C LYS A 9 5.76 9.01 5.42
N LEU A 10 5.92 7.70 5.49
CA LEU A 10 5.80 6.83 4.32
C LEU A 10 4.34 6.75 3.87
N LEU A 11 3.38 6.68 4.79
CA LEU A 11 1.95 6.66 4.48
C LEU A 11 1.55 7.90 3.68
N ALA A 12 2.00 9.08 4.12
CA ALA A 12 1.74 10.32 3.43
C ALA A 12 2.33 10.34 2.01
N TYR A 13 3.54 9.84 1.84
CA TYR A 13 4.19 9.77 0.52
C TYR A 13 3.51 8.75 -0.42
N ILE A 14 3.01 7.64 0.10
CA ILE A 14 2.47 6.55 -0.72
C ILE A 14 1.01 6.74 -1.07
N PHE A 15 0.17 7.19 -0.12
CA PHE A 15 -1.28 7.27 -0.30
C PHE A 15 -1.81 8.69 -0.43
N PHE A 16 -1.11 9.71 0.08
CA PHE A 16 -1.58 11.11 0.04
C PHE A 16 -0.82 11.99 -0.95
N SER A 17 0.12 11.43 -1.70
CA SER A 17 0.72 12.09 -2.86
C SER A 17 0.57 11.28 -4.13
N ARG A 18 0.03 11.94 -5.17
CA ARG A 18 0.02 11.41 -6.53
C ARG A 18 1.41 11.60 -7.16
N PRO A 19 2.02 10.55 -7.75
CA PRO A 19 3.28 10.70 -8.45
C PRO A 19 3.10 11.57 -9.70
N ILE A 20 4.13 12.32 -10.06
CA ILE A 20 4.19 13.04 -11.33
C ILE A 20 4.71 12.06 -12.37
N LEU A 21 3.81 11.51 -13.18
CA LEU A 21 4.11 10.59 -14.27
C LEU A 21 4.10 11.33 -15.61
N LYS A 22 5.09 11.03 -16.45
CA LYS A 22 5.38 11.75 -17.71
C LYS A 22 4.49 11.29 -18.86
N THR A 23 4.02 10.05 -18.83
CA THR A 23 3.33 9.40 -19.93
C THR A 23 1.89 9.09 -19.57
N GLU A 24 0.98 9.21 -20.54
CA GLU A 24 -0.44 8.91 -20.34
C GLU A 24 -0.65 7.43 -20.01
N ARG A 25 0.04 6.52 -20.70
CA ARG A 25 -0.05 5.07 -20.47
C ARG A 25 0.24 4.68 -19.02
N PHE A 26 1.30 5.22 -18.41
CA PHE A 26 1.61 4.93 -17.00
C PHE A 26 0.72 5.70 -16.02
N ASN A 27 0.16 6.85 -16.41
CA ASN A 27 -0.92 7.47 -15.62
C ASN A 27 -2.14 6.55 -15.55
N ASP A 28 -2.55 5.95 -16.66
CA ASP A 28 -3.70 5.03 -16.71
C ASP A 28 -3.42 3.77 -15.88
N ILE A 29 -2.24 3.16 -16.03
CA ILE A 29 -1.82 2.02 -15.20
C ILE A 29 -1.85 2.39 -13.71
N TRP A 30 -1.38 3.58 -13.34
CA TRP A 30 -1.43 4.03 -11.94
C TRP A 30 -2.86 4.17 -11.42
N TRP A 31 -3.80 4.64 -12.26
CA TRP A 31 -5.22 4.70 -11.92
C TRP A 31 -5.85 3.31 -11.79
N ASP A 32 -5.47 2.35 -12.64
CA ASP A 32 -5.94 0.97 -12.54
C ASP A 32 -5.51 0.31 -11.22
N LEU A 33 -4.38 0.74 -10.65
CA LEU A 33 -3.92 0.31 -9.33
C LEU A 33 -4.65 0.98 -8.16
N ASP A 34 -5.36 2.10 -8.38
CA ASP A 34 -5.88 2.95 -7.31
C ASP A 34 -6.88 2.22 -6.42
N GLY A 35 -7.74 1.36 -6.99
CA GLY A 35 -8.68 0.56 -6.20
C GLY A 35 -7.99 -0.42 -5.24
N LEU A 36 -6.90 -1.06 -5.66
CA LEU A 36 -6.12 -1.95 -4.77
C LEU A 36 -5.37 -1.16 -3.69
N ARG A 37 -4.87 0.02 -4.04
CA ARG A 37 -4.22 0.93 -3.10
C ARG A 37 -5.20 1.44 -2.05
N ASP A 38 -6.41 1.82 -2.45
CA ASP A 38 -7.43 2.35 -1.54
C ASP A 38 -7.85 1.33 -0.47
N TYR A 39 -7.91 0.03 -0.82
CA TYR A 39 -8.13 -1.03 0.17
C TYR A 39 -7.11 -1.00 1.32
N LEU A 40 -5.84 -0.72 1.02
CA LEU A 40 -4.80 -0.60 2.05
C LEU A 40 -4.88 0.73 2.80
N ALA A 41 -5.30 1.81 2.13
CA ALA A 41 -5.27 3.16 2.68
C ALA A 41 -6.11 3.28 3.97
N GLY A 42 -7.29 2.67 4.02
CA GLY A 42 -8.18 2.73 5.19
C GLY A 42 -7.55 2.17 6.48
N PRO A 43 -7.20 0.86 6.52
CA PRO A 43 -6.57 0.27 7.70
C PRO A 43 -5.29 0.97 8.13
N LEU A 44 -4.43 1.35 7.16
CA LEU A 44 -3.17 2.02 7.45
C LEU A 44 -3.38 3.44 7.97
N TYR A 45 -4.40 4.16 7.48
CA TYR A 45 -4.77 5.46 8.02
C TYR A 45 -5.26 5.37 9.47
N ASN A 46 -6.03 4.33 9.80
CA ASN A 46 -6.52 4.12 11.16
C ASN A 46 -5.38 3.91 12.17
N ILE A 47 -4.32 3.19 11.78
CA ILE A 47 -3.09 3.06 12.59
C ILE A 47 -2.46 4.44 12.82
N GLN A 48 -2.44 5.30 11.80
CA GLN A 48 -1.90 6.65 11.94
C GLN A 48 -2.70 7.53 12.92
N THR A 49 -4.04 7.43 12.91
CA THR A 49 -4.94 8.31 13.68
C THR A 49 -5.27 7.78 15.07
N GLU A 50 -5.62 6.49 15.17
CA GLU A 50 -6.08 5.82 16.39
C GLU A 50 -4.99 4.95 17.04
N GLY A 51 -3.86 4.77 16.35
CA GLY A 51 -2.75 3.95 16.85
C GLY A 51 -2.96 2.45 16.66
N ASN A 52 -4.11 2.00 16.12
CA ASN A 52 -4.39 0.60 15.84
C ASN A 52 -5.26 0.38 14.60
N CYS A 53 -5.45 -0.86 14.15
CA CYS A 53 -6.47 -1.23 13.15
C CYS A 53 -7.40 -2.36 13.60
N ASN A 54 -7.73 -2.41 14.90
CA ASN A 54 -8.52 -3.49 15.49
C ASN A 54 -9.85 -3.80 14.80
N TYR A 55 -10.47 -2.78 14.19
CA TYR A 55 -11.73 -2.93 13.46
C TYR A 55 -11.63 -3.89 12.26
N VAL A 56 -10.42 -4.12 11.75
CA VAL A 56 -10.15 -5.09 10.68
C VAL A 56 -10.35 -6.51 11.19
N TYR A 57 -9.90 -6.80 12.42
CA TYR A 57 -9.96 -8.14 13.02
C TYR A 57 -11.36 -8.51 13.51
N THR A 58 -12.17 -7.51 13.83
CA THR A 58 -13.54 -7.67 14.36
C THR A 58 -14.60 -7.38 13.30
N ASP A 59 -14.24 -7.43 12.02
CA ASP A 59 -15.10 -7.01 10.93
C ASP A 59 -16.23 -8.00 10.63
N GLU A 60 -17.38 -7.78 11.29
CA GLU A 60 -18.60 -8.58 11.10
C GLU A 60 -19.25 -8.38 9.72
N GLU A 61 -18.90 -7.29 9.01
CA GLU A 61 -19.43 -6.96 7.67
C GLU A 61 -18.75 -7.75 6.55
N GLY A 62 -17.65 -8.47 6.83
CA GLY A 62 -16.96 -9.30 5.86
C GLY A 62 -16.19 -8.52 4.78
N ARG A 63 -15.82 -7.27 5.06
CA ARG A 63 -14.91 -6.42 4.26
C ARG A 63 -13.47 -6.93 4.31
N PHE A 64 -13.07 -7.56 5.41
CA PHE A 64 -11.73 -8.16 5.61
C PHE A 64 -11.82 -9.67 5.87
N PRO A 65 -12.27 -10.46 4.88
CA PRO A 65 -12.52 -11.89 5.08
C PRO A 65 -11.22 -12.63 5.42
N GLY A 66 -11.22 -13.33 6.56
CA GLY A 66 -10.08 -14.14 7.01
C GLY A 66 -8.93 -13.35 7.62
N VAL A 67 -9.14 -12.08 7.95
CA VAL A 67 -8.16 -11.25 8.67
C VAL A 67 -8.60 -11.13 10.12
N ASP A 68 -8.12 -12.01 10.99
CA ASP A 68 -8.50 -12.09 12.42
C ASP A 68 -7.32 -11.90 13.38
N SER A 69 -6.12 -11.66 12.85
CA SER A 69 -4.90 -11.41 13.61
C SER A 69 -3.96 -10.43 12.90
N PRO A 70 -2.99 -9.81 13.61
CA PRO A 70 -1.96 -8.98 12.99
C PRO A 70 -1.18 -9.70 11.89
N GLU A 71 -0.86 -10.99 12.06
CA GLU A 71 -0.18 -11.80 11.04
C GLU A 71 -1.03 -11.99 9.78
N MET A 72 -2.33 -12.24 9.97
CA MET A 72 -3.26 -12.36 8.84
C MET A 72 -3.46 -11.01 8.14
N PHE A 73 -3.41 -9.90 8.87
CA PHE A 73 -3.46 -8.56 8.29
C PHE A 73 -2.19 -8.24 7.50
N LEU A 74 -1.00 -8.57 8.03
CA LEU A 74 0.25 -8.46 7.27
C LEU A 74 0.16 -9.26 5.98
N LYS A 75 -0.27 -10.52 6.05
CA LYS A 75 -0.43 -11.37 4.87
C LYS A 75 -1.39 -10.74 3.86
N TRP A 76 -2.55 -10.26 4.31
CA TRP A 76 -3.54 -9.62 3.44
C TRP A 76 -2.99 -8.36 2.75
N CYS A 77 -2.22 -7.55 3.49
CA CYS A 77 -1.53 -6.39 2.92
C CYS A 77 -0.51 -6.80 1.85
N LEU A 78 0.34 -7.79 2.14
CA LEU A 78 1.36 -8.28 1.21
C LEU A 78 0.74 -8.92 -0.04
N ASP A 79 -0.34 -9.70 0.11
CA ASP A 79 -1.09 -10.25 -1.03
C ASP A 79 -1.64 -9.14 -1.94
N THR A 80 -2.00 -7.98 -1.38
CA THR A 80 -2.48 -6.81 -2.13
C THR A 80 -1.32 -6.09 -2.83
N VAL A 81 -0.18 -5.94 -2.15
CA VAL A 81 1.06 -5.40 -2.73
C VAL A 81 1.51 -6.23 -3.92
N ASP A 82 1.50 -7.56 -3.79
CA ASP A 82 1.88 -8.48 -4.87
C ASP A 82 0.94 -8.38 -6.07
N LYS A 83 -0.38 -8.24 -5.84
CA LYS A 83 -1.33 -7.97 -6.93
C LYS A 83 -1.01 -6.67 -7.67
N CYS A 84 -0.67 -5.59 -6.95
CA CYS A 84 -0.26 -4.33 -7.57
C CYS A 84 1.00 -4.52 -8.41
N ARG A 85 1.99 -5.24 -7.88
CA ARG A 85 3.25 -5.57 -8.56
C ARG A 85 3.00 -6.39 -9.82
N ASP A 86 2.17 -7.42 -9.74
CA ASP A 86 1.80 -8.29 -10.86
C ASP A 86 1.08 -7.53 -11.98
N ILE A 87 0.21 -6.56 -11.63
CA ILE A 87 -0.43 -5.70 -12.61
C ILE A 87 0.62 -4.84 -13.31
N LEU A 88 1.47 -4.12 -12.56
CA LEU A 88 2.50 -3.25 -13.15
C LEU A 88 3.47 -4.04 -14.05
N MET A 89 3.90 -5.24 -13.63
CA MET A 89 4.85 -6.07 -14.37
C MET A 89 4.35 -6.54 -15.75
N LYS A 90 3.03 -6.55 -15.97
CA LYS A 90 2.44 -6.84 -17.29
C LYS A 90 2.68 -5.70 -18.30
N HIS A 91 3.08 -4.53 -17.84
CA HIS A 91 3.31 -3.35 -18.67
C HIS A 91 4.81 -3.04 -18.75
N GLN A 92 5.46 -3.57 -19.78
CA GLN A 92 6.87 -3.28 -20.04
C GLN A 92 7.02 -1.87 -20.63
N PRO A 93 7.91 -1.01 -20.08
CA PRO A 93 8.15 0.31 -20.64
C PRO A 93 8.78 0.23 -22.03
N GLU A 94 8.39 1.14 -22.92
CA GLU A 94 8.81 1.14 -24.33
C GLU A 94 9.81 2.26 -24.64
N ASN A 95 9.99 3.21 -23.71
CA ASN A 95 10.89 4.34 -23.86
C ASN A 95 11.37 4.87 -22.50
N PHE A 96 12.36 5.77 -22.53
CA PHE A 96 12.98 6.35 -21.34
C PHE A 96 12.01 7.05 -20.37
N ASN A 97 10.96 7.70 -20.88
CA ASN A 97 9.99 8.35 -19.99
C ASN A 97 9.12 7.33 -19.28
N GLU A 98 8.71 6.28 -19.99
CA GLU A 98 7.96 5.17 -19.39
C GLU A 98 8.79 4.36 -18.42
N GLU A 99 10.09 4.17 -18.66
CA GLU A 99 11.00 3.53 -17.71
C GLU A 99 11.07 4.32 -16.40
N ALA A 100 11.20 5.65 -16.49
CA ALA A 100 11.17 6.51 -15.31
C ALA A 100 9.82 6.49 -14.58
N ASP A 101 8.71 6.41 -15.31
CA ASP A 101 7.37 6.28 -14.74
C ASP A 101 7.19 4.92 -14.05
N PHE A 102 7.61 3.82 -14.70
CA PHE A 102 7.62 2.47 -14.15
C PHE A 102 8.39 2.42 -12.84
N GLU A 103 9.62 2.95 -12.81
CA GLU A 103 10.45 3.04 -11.60
C GLU A 103 9.77 3.85 -10.49
N THR A 104 8.97 4.86 -10.86
CA THR A 104 8.26 5.68 -9.88
C THR A 104 7.11 4.89 -9.25
N ILE A 105 6.33 4.17 -10.05
CA ILE A 105 5.21 3.35 -9.54
C ILE A 105 5.74 2.16 -8.73
N ILE A 106 6.77 1.45 -9.20
CA ILE A 106 7.30 0.29 -8.47
C ILE A 106 7.88 0.71 -7.12
N ARG A 107 8.54 1.88 -7.02
CA ARG A 107 8.99 2.44 -5.73
C ARG A 107 7.83 2.73 -4.78
N GLN A 108 6.67 3.16 -5.30
CA GLN A 108 5.48 3.30 -4.46
C GLN A 108 4.97 1.93 -3.98
N ILE A 109 4.97 0.91 -4.84
CA ILE A 109 4.57 -0.46 -4.48
C ILE A 109 5.49 -1.04 -3.40
N ASP A 110 6.80 -0.91 -3.56
CA ASP A 110 7.76 -1.35 -2.54
C ASP A 110 7.59 -0.56 -1.23
N GLY A 111 7.20 0.72 -1.32
CA GLY A 111 6.83 1.52 -0.15
C GLY A 111 5.59 0.98 0.59
N MET A 112 4.60 0.43 -0.13
CA MET A 112 3.45 -0.24 0.49
C MET A 112 3.86 -1.51 1.25
N GLU A 113 4.82 -2.28 0.73
CA GLU A 113 5.38 -3.45 1.43
C GLU A 113 6.02 -3.05 2.76
N VAL A 114 6.86 -2.02 2.73
CA VAL A 114 7.52 -1.48 3.93
C VAL A 114 6.47 -0.96 4.94
N LEU A 115 5.43 -0.27 4.48
CA LEU A 115 4.32 0.16 5.33
C LEU A 115 3.59 -1.01 5.98
N SER A 116 3.38 -2.10 5.24
CA SER A 116 2.69 -3.30 5.74
C SER A 116 3.48 -3.93 6.89
N HIS A 117 4.80 -4.03 6.76
CA HIS A 117 5.65 -4.52 7.85
C HIS A 117 5.73 -3.57 9.04
N LEU A 118 5.74 -2.25 8.80
CA LEU A 118 5.68 -1.26 9.88
C LEU A 118 4.35 -1.33 10.65
N ALA A 119 3.24 -1.44 9.93
CA ALA A 119 1.91 -1.61 10.52
C ALA A 119 1.87 -2.85 11.41
N TYR A 120 2.34 -4.00 10.92
CA TYR A 120 2.40 -5.22 11.70
C TYR A 120 3.20 -5.07 13.00
N ARG A 121 4.37 -4.42 12.96
CA ARG A 121 5.17 -4.18 14.17
C ARG A 121 4.46 -3.27 15.17
N ILE A 122 3.82 -2.20 14.69
CA ILE A 122 3.03 -1.30 15.54
C ILE A 122 1.86 -2.06 16.20
N GLU A 123 1.17 -2.94 15.47
CA GLU A 123 0.08 -3.76 16.01
C GLU A 123 0.57 -4.84 16.98
N SER A 124 1.73 -5.44 16.73
CA SER A 124 2.26 -6.54 17.54
C SER A 124 2.92 -6.09 18.84
N GLU A 125 3.24 -4.81 18.97
CA GLU A 125 3.85 -4.20 20.17
C GLU A 125 2.81 -3.63 21.16
N GLN A 126 1.52 -3.71 20.84
CA GLN A 126 0.39 -3.30 21.69
C GLN A 126 -0.07 -4.41 22.62
#